data_AF-A0A1W6DZZ4-F1
#
_entry.id   AF-A0A1W6DZZ4-F1
#
_cell.length_a   1.000
_cell.length_b   1.000
_cell.length_c   1.000
_cell.angle_alpha   90.00
_cell.angle_beta   90.00
_cell.angle_gamma   90.00
#
_symmetry.space_group_name_H-M   'P 1'
#
loop_
_entity.id
_entity.type
_entity.pdbx_description
1 polymer ?
#
loop_
_entity_poly.entity_id
_entity_poly.type
_entity_poly.pdbx_seq_one_letter_code
_entity_poly.pdbx_strand_id
1 'polypeptide(L)'
;MQLSDEVLSLKILSLLTPRDIASIGSVCRRFYEITKNEDLWRMVCQNAWGSETTRVLETVPGAKQLGWGRLARELTTLEAAAWRKLTVGGAVEPSRCNFSACAVGSRVVLFGGEGVNMQPMNDTFVLDLNSSNPEWQHVQVNSPPPGRWGHTLTCVNGSNLVVFGGCGRQGLLNDVFVLDLDAKPPAWREISGLAPPLPRSWHSSCTLDGTKLIVSGGCADSGVLLSDTFLLDLSMEKPIWREIPVAWSPPSRLSHTLSVYGGRKILMFGGLAKSGPLRFRSSDVYTMDLSEDNPCWRCVTGSGMPGAGNPAGIAPPPRLDHVAVSLPGGRILIFGGSVAGLHSASQLYLLDPTDEKPTWRILNVPGRPPRFAWGHSTCVVGGTRAIVLGGQTGEEWMLSELHELSLASSVT
;
A
#
# COMPACT_ATOMS: atom_id res chain seq x y z
N MET A 1 44.59 -16.79 6.92
CA MET A 1 43.39 -17.65 6.96
C MET A 1 42.54 -17.26 5.76
N GLN A 2 42.46 -18.11 4.73
CA GLN A 2 41.69 -17.83 3.52
C GLN A 2 40.29 -18.43 3.72
N LEU A 3 39.28 -17.58 3.91
CA LEU A 3 37.88 -18.03 3.99
C LEU A 3 37.47 -18.63 2.63
N SER A 4 36.69 -19.70 2.61
CA SER A 4 36.14 -20.24 1.36
C SER A 4 35.07 -19.31 0.80
N ASP A 5 34.76 -19.45 -0.49
CA ASP A 5 33.74 -18.63 -1.15
C ASP A 5 32.33 -18.96 -0.62
N GLU A 6 32.08 -20.21 -0.16
CA GLU A 6 30.82 -20.55 0.51
C GLU A 6 30.69 -19.83 1.85
N VAL A 7 31.76 -19.79 2.65
CA VAL A 7 31.74 -19.09 3.96
C VAL A 7 31.56 -17.60 3.75
N LEU A 8 32.26 -17.01 2.78
CA LEU A 8 32.08 -15.60 2.42
C LEU A 8 30.63 -15.32 2.01
N SER A 9 30.07 -16.12 1.12
CA SER A 9 28.71 -15.92 0.60
C SER A 9 27.64 -16.11 1.69
N LEU A 10 27.66 -17.25 2.39
CA LEU A 10 26.58 -17.68 3.27
C LEU A 10 26.62 -17.05 4.66
N LYS A 11 27.80 -16.65 5.14
CA LYS A 11 27.99 -16.17 6.53
C LYS A 11 28.36 -14.70 6.64
N ILE A 12 28.78 -14.07 5.55
CA ILE A 12 29.21 -12.66 5.58
C ILE A 12 28.37 -11.84 4.61
N LEU A 13 28.45 -12.15 3.31
CA LEU A 13 27.79 -11.36 2.28
C LEU A 13 26.26 -11.44 2.36
N SER A 14 25.69 -12.60 2.72
CA SER A 14 24.25 -12.76 2.91
C SER A 14 23.64 -11.84 3.98
N LEU A 15 24.46 -11.29 4.89
CA LEU A 15 24.03 -10.41 5.98
C LEU A 15 24.06 -8.92 5.61
N LEU A 16 24.55 -8.60 4.41
CA LEU A 16 24.68 -7.22 3.94
C LEU A 16 23.43 -6.76 3.20
N THR A 17 23.34 -5.45 2.96
CA THR A 17 22.24 -4.90 2.15
C THR A 17 22.50 -5.14 0.65
N PRO A 18 21.45 -5.14 -0.19
CA PRO A 18 21.60 -5.13 -1.64
C PRO A 18 22.60 -4.09 -2.17
N ARG A 19 22.63 -2.91 -1.55
CA ARG A 19 23.53 -1.81 -1.93
C ARG A 19 24.98 -2.12 -1.62
N ASP A 20 25.24 -2.70 -0.46
CA ASP A 20 26.60 -3.05 -0.02
C ASP A 20 27.18 -4.18 -0.86
N ILE A 21 26.35 -5.15 -1.25
CA ILE A 21 26.77 -6.26 -2.13
C ILE A 21 27.21 -5.74 -3.50
N ALA A 22 26.46 -4.82 -4.09
CA ALA A 22 26.86 -4.18 -5.35
C ALA A 22 28.22 -3.45 -5.22
N SER A 23 28.46 -2.81 -4.08
CA SER A 23 29.71 -2.10 -3.80
C SER A 23 30.88 -3.06 -3.60
N ILE A 24 30.68 -4.17 -2.87
CA ILE A 24 31.70 -5.21 -2.65
C ILE A 24 32.12 -5.89 -3.96
N GLY A 25 31.16 -6.18 -4.84
CA GLY A 25 31.45 -6.74 -6.16
C GLY A 25 32.37 -5.86 -7.00
N SER A 26 32.45 -4.57 -6.71
CA SER A 26 33.29 -3.59 -7.41
C SER A 26 34.73 -3.52 -6.87
N VAL A 27 35.03 -4.19 -5.75
CA VAL A 27 36.32 -4.04 -5.04
C VAL A 27 37.44 -4.87 -5.67
N CYS A 28 37.17 -6.14 -6.01
CA CYS A 28 38.18 -7.02 -6.60
C CYS A 28 37.54 -8.14 -7.43
N ARG A 29 38.32 -8.79 -8.30
CA ARG A 29 37.84 -9.87 -9.18
C ARG A 29 37.19 -11.03 -8.42
N ARG A 30 37.75 -11.42 -7.27
CA ARG A 30 37.20 -12.50 -6.45
C ARG A 30 35.79 -12.17 -5.97
N PHE A 31 35.60 -10.97 -5.41
CA PHE A 31 34.28 -10.54 -4.96
C PHE A 31 33.31 -10.32 -6.13
N TYR A 32 33.80 -9.77 -7.25
CA TYR A 32 32.99 -9.65 -8.46
C TYR A 32 32.40 -11.00 -8.88
N GLU A 33 33.22 -12.07 -8.96
CA GLU A 33 32.74 -13.41 -9.31
C GLU A 33 31.75 -13.98 -8.27
N ILE A 34 32.02 -13.80 -6.97
CA ILE A 34 31.09 -14.24 -5.91
C ILE A 34 29.74 -13.53 -6.03
N THR A 35 29.74 -12.22 -6.30
CA THR A 35 28.51 -11.41 -6.43
C THR A 35 27.71 -11.67 -7.70
N LYS A 36 28.16 -12.55 -8.61
CA LYS A 36 27.33 -13.04 -9.72
C LYS A 36 26.38 -14.16 -9.29
N ASN A 37 26.51 -14.68 -8.07
CA ASN A 37 25.67 -15.76 -7.58
C ASN A 37 24.25 -15.26 -7.27
N GLU A 38 23.26 -15.76 -8.01
CA GLU A 38 21.85 -15.39 -7.85
C GLU A 38 21.23 -15.88 -6.54
N ASP A 39 21.70 -17.01 -5.98
CA ASP A 39 21.24 -17.48 -4.68
C ASP A 39 21.72 -16.55 -3.56
N LEU A 40 22.94 -16.01 -3.69
CA LEU A 40 23.45 -14.98 -2.77
C LEU A 40 22.54 -13.76 -2.79
N TRP A 41 22.20 -13.24 -3.98
CA TRP A 41 21.30 -12.11 -4.11
C TRP A 41 19.90 -12.40 -3.58
N ARG A 42 19.36 -13.60 -3.82
CA ARG A 42 18.09 -14.04 -3.24
C ARG A 42 18.12 -13.99 -1.71
N MET A 43 19.17 -14.54 -1.09
CA MET A 43 19.34 -14.52 0.37
C MET A 43 19.47 -13.10 0.91
N VAL A 44 20.27 -12.26 0.27
CA VAL A 44 20.44 -10.84 0.62
C VAL A 44 19.09 -10.11 0.57
N CYS A 45 18.33 -10.27 -0.51
CA CYS A 45 17.01 -9.67 -0.66
C CYS A 45 16.01 -10.21 0.37
N GLN A 46 16.01 -11.52 0.65
CA GLN A 46 15.16 -12.11 1.68
C GLN A 46 15.49 -11.57 3.09
N ASN A 47 16.77 -11.42 3.42
CA ASN A 47 17.18 -10.88 4.71
C ASN A 47 16.86 -9.40 4.85
N ALA A 48 17.02 -8.61 3.77
CA ALA A 48 16.78 -7.18 3.79
C ALA A 48 15.29 -6.80 3.64
N TRP A 49 14.52 -7.53 2.84
CA TRP A 49 13.14 -7.17 2.48
C TRP A 49 12.09 -8.07 3.13
N GLY A 50 12.50 -9.20 3.71
CA GLY A 50 11.61 -10.17 4.34
C GLY A 50 11.11 -11.24 3.37
N SER A 51 10.78 -12.41 3.93
CA SER A 51 10.36 -13.59 3.18
C SER A 51 9.09 -13.38 2.36
N GLU A 52 8.12 -12.62 2.88
CA GLU A 52 6.86 -12.40 2.16
C GLU A 52 7.07 -11.56 0.91
N THR A 53 7.84 -10.46 1.00
CA THR A 53 8.19 -9.64 -0.15
C THR A 53 8.97 -10.44 -1.18
N THR A 54 9.95 -11.24 -0.76
CA THR A 54 10.70 -12.12 -1.67
C THR A 54 9.78 -13.13 -2.37
N ARG A 55 8.84 -13.74 -1.64
CA ARG A 55 7.88 -14.69 -2.20
C ARG A 55 6.96 -14.01 -3.23
N VAL A 56 6.47 -12.80 -2.96
CA VAL A 56 5.68 -12.01 -3.92
C VAL A 56 6.51 -11.72 -5.18
N LEU A 57 7.76 -11.30 -5.03
CA LEU A 57 8.65 -11.03 -6.17
C LEU A 57 8.92 -12.28 -7.01
N GLU A 58 9.01 -13.47 -6.41
CA GLU A 58 9.17 -14.74 -7.14
C GLU A 58 7.97 -15.12 -7.99
N THR A 59 6.77 -14.63 -7.64
CA THR A 59 5.56 -14.84 -8.45
C THR A 59 5.51 -13.95 -9.68
N VAL A 60 6.32 -12.88 -9.73
CA VAL A 60 6.36 -11.97 -10.87
C VAL A 60 7.10 -12.66 -12.03
N PRO A 61 6.44 -12.91 -13.18
CA PRO A 61 7.09 -13.58 -14.31
C PRO A 61 8.38 -12.89 -14.77
N GLY A 62 8.41 -11.55 -14.74
CA GLY A 62 9.58 -10.75 -15.09
C GLY A 62 10.74 -10.86 -14.09
N ALA A 63 10.48 -11.05 -12.79
CA ALA A 63 11.54 -11.16 -11.78
C ALA A 63 12.39 -12.43 -11.96
N LYS A 64 11.76 -13.55 -12.36
CA LYS A 64 12.49 -14.79 -12.67
C LYS A 64 13.45 -14.64 -13.86
N GLN A 65 13.13 -13.76 -14.80
CA GLN A 65 13.94 -13.55 -16.01
C GLN A 65 15.01 -12.47 -15.83
N LEU A 66 14.80 -11.47 -14.96
CA LEU A 66 15.78 -10.40 -14.69
C LEU A 66 16.99 -10.87 -13.88
N GLY A 67 16.82 -11.87 -13.02
CA GLY A 67 17.77 -12.21 -11.96
C GLY A 67 17.61 -11.31 -10.73
N TRP A 68 17.85 -11.88 -9.56
CA TRP A 68 17.82 -11.21 -8.27
C TRP A 68 18.82 -10.06 -8.19
N GLY A 69 20.03 -10.19 -8.73
CA GLY A 69 21.02 -9.12 -8.66
C GLY A 69 20.57 -7.85 -9.38
N ARG A 70 19.98 -8.00 -10.58
CA ARG A 70 19.42 -6.88 -11.34
C ARG A 70 18.17 -6.32 -10.69
N LEU A 71 17.26 -7.18 -10.24
CA LEU A 71 16.02 -6.76 -9.56
C LEU A 71 16.33 -5.99 -8.27
N ALA A 72 17.29 -6.48 -7.48
CA ALA A 72 17.80 -5.83 -6.28
C ALA A 72 18.28 -4.40 -6.55
N ARG A 73 19.08 -4.25 -7.61
CA ARG A 73 19.59 -2.94 -8.05
C ARG A 73 18.46 -2.02 -8.48
N GLU A 74 17.59 -2.46 -9.40
CA GLU A 74 16.49 -1.64 -9.95
C GLU A 74 15.50 -1.20 -8.87
N LEU A 75 15.12 -2.10 -7.96
CA LEU A 75 14.23 -1.74 -6.85
C LEU A 75 14.94 -0.81 -5.86
N THR A 76 16.23 -1.00 -5.59
CA THR A 76 16.97 -0.14 -4.64
C THR A 76 17.19 1.27 -5.21
N THR A 77 17.62 1.40 -6.47
CA THR A 77 17.93 2.70 -7.08
C THR A 77 16.71 3.38 -7.69
N LEU A 78 15.66 2.63 -8.01
CA LEU A 78 14.49 3.07 -8.77
C LEU A 78 14.86 3.66 -10.14
N GLU A 79 16.03 3.30 -10.69
CA GLU A 79 16.49 3.80 -11.99
C GLU A 79 15.65 3.32 -13.17
N ALA A 80 15.01 2.15 -13.01
CA ALA A 80 14.13 1.55 -14.00
C ALA A 80 12.68 1.99 -13.82
N ALA A 81 12.40 2.89 -12.86
CA ALA A 81 11.04 3.33 -12.61
C ALA A 81 10.51 4.09 -13.83
N ALA A 82 9.30 3.78 -14.28
CA ALA A 82 8.69 4.42 -15.42
C ALA A 82 7.16 4.43 -15.32
N TRP A 83 6.56 5.54 -15.74
CA TRP A 83 5.12 5.68 -15.88
C TRP A 83 4.63 5.24 -17.24
N ARG A 84 3.59 4.42 -17.25
CA ARG A 84 2.89 3.98 -18.46
C ARG A 84 1.41 4.30 -18.34
N LYS A 85 0.82 4.82 -19.42
CA LYS A 85 -0.63 4.90 -19.57
C LYS A 85 -1.09 3.62 -20.25
N LEU A 86 -2.02 2.91 -19.63
CA LEU A 86 -2.62 1.70 -20.15
C LEU A 86 -4.10 1.99 -20.46
N THR A 87 -4.57 1.48 -21.59
CA THR A 87 -5.99 1.46 -21.92
C THR A 87 -6.41 -0.01 -21.94
N VAL A 88 -7.42 -0.33 -21.14
CA VAL A 88 -7.93 -1.70 -20.99
C VAL A 88 -9.34 -1.80 -21.56
N GLY A 89 -9.72 -3.03 -21.94
CA GLY A 89 -11.06 -3.35 -22.40
C GLY A 89 -12.08 -3.40 -21.26
N GLY A 90 -13.33 -3.67 -21.63
CA GLY A 90 -14.44 -3.72 -20.67
C GLY A 90 -14.75 -2.35 -20.05
N ALA A 91 -15.66 -2.36 -19.08
CA ALA A 91 -16.06 -1.16 -18.36
C ALA A 91 -16.49 -1.50 -16.92
N VAL A 92 -16.30 -0.54 -16.02
CA VAL A 92 -16.86 -0.58 -14.67
C VAL A 92 -18.10 0.31 -14.68
N GLU A 93 -19.25 -0.29 -14.93
CA GLU A 93 -20.53 0.41 -15.02
C GLU A 93 -21.43 0.09 -13.83
N PRO A 94 -22.17 1.06 -13.28
CA PRO A 94 -22.13 2.49 -13.62
C PRO A 94 -20.85 3.21 -13.12
N SER A 95 -20.57 4.39 -13.70
CA SER A 95 -19.55 5.34 -13.22
C SER A 95 -19.69 5.64 -11.72
N ARG A 96 -18.55 5.71 -11.03
CA ARG A 96 -18.46 5.78 -9.57
C ARG A 96 -17.14 6.37 -9.07
N CYS A 97 -17.17 6.91 -7.86
CA CYS A 97 -16.00 7.31 -7.09
C CYS A 97 -15.96 6.60 -5.73
N ASN A 98 -14.98 6.90 -4.88
CA ASN A 98 -14.92 6.46 -3.47
C ASN A 98 -15.01 4.92 -3.27
N PHE A 99 -14.68 4.17 -4.32
CA PHE A 99 -14.49 2.73 -4.30
C PHE A 99 -13.12 2.40 -3.70
N SER A 100 -12.90 1.13 -3.37
CA SER A 100 -11.57 0.62 -3.02
C SER A 100 -11.09 -0.36 -4.07
N ALA A 101 -9.78 -0.34 -4.31
CA ALA A 101 -9.11 -1.28 -5.20
C ALA A 101 -7.95 -1.97 -4.50
N CYS A 102 -7.79 -3.26 -4.71
CA CYS A 102 -6.72 -4.06 -4.14
C CYS A 102 -6.22 -5.08 -5.17
N ALA A 103 -4.92 -5.37 -5.13
CA ALA A 103 -4.32 -6.38 -5.98
C ALA A 103 -4.30 -7.74 -5.28
N VAL A 104 -4.57 -8.79 -6.04
CA VAL A 104 -4.37 -10.20 -5.66
C VAL A 104 -3.60 -10.89 -6.79
N GLY A 105 -2.31 -11.09 -6.60
CA GLY A 105 -1.41 -11.53 -7.67
C GLY A 105 -1.34 -10.48 -8.80
N SER A 106 -1.71 -10.87 -10.03
CA SER A 106 -1.82 -9.98 -11.20
C SER A 106 -3.18 -9.30 -11.35
N ARG A 107 -4.17 -9.72 -10.57
CA ARG A 107 -5.55 -9.25 -10.67
C ARG A 107 -5.74 -8.00 -9.82
N VAL A 108 -6.23 -6.94 -10.44
CA VAL A 108 -6.72 -5.75 -9.75
C VAL A 108 -8.21 -5.94 -9.50
N VAL A 109 -8.64 -5.75 -8.26
CA VAL A 109 -10.01 -6.01 -7.84
C VAL A 109 -10.59 -4.72 -7.30
N LEU A 110 -11.76 -4.35 -7.80
CA LEU A 110 -12.52 -3.17 -7.40
C LEU A 110 -13.80 -3.62 -6.71
N PHE A 111 -14.10 -3.01 -5.56
CA PHE A 111 -15.35 -3.22 -4.85
C PHE A 111 -16.04 -1.91 -4.50
N GLY A 112 -17.36 -1.90 -4.70
CA GLY A 112 -18.26 -0.85 -4.26
C GLY A 112 -17.98 0.52 -4.86
N GLY A 113 -18.11 1.56 -4.02
CA GLY A 113 -18.04 2.96 -4.41
C GLY A 113 -19.40 3.65 -4.36
N GLU A 114 -19.38 4.92 -4.75
CA GLU A 114 -20.50 5.83 -4.81
C GLU A 114 -20.76 6.19 -6.26
N GLY A 115 -21.91 5.76 -6.79
CA GLY A 115 -22.34 6.13 -8.13
C GLY A 115 -23.18 7.41 -8.15
N VAL A 116 -23.86 7.62 -9.27
CA VAL A 116 -24.77 8.76 -9.48
C VAL A 116 -25.80 8.84 -8.34
N ASN A 117 -26.14 10.06 -7.90
CA ASN A 117 -27.06 10.33 -6.79
C ASN A 117 -26.65 9.70 -5.45
N MET A 118 -25.34 9.61 -5.19
CA MET A 118 -24.78 9.06 -3.95
C MET A 118 -25.17 7.60 -3.69
N GLN A 119 -25.48 6.83 -4.76
CA GLN A 119 -25.88 5.44 -4.61
C GLN A 119 -24.69 4.57 -4.21
N PRO A 120 -24.73 3.90 -3.04
CA PRO A 120 -23.68 2.96 -2.65
C PRO A 120 -23.76 1.67 -3.49
N MET A 121 -22.61 1.22 -4.01
CA MET A 121 -22.49 0.05 -4.88
C MET A 121 -21.88 -1.16 -4.16
N ASN A 122 -22.18 -2.39 -4.60
CA ASN A 122 -21.73 -3.66 -3.99
C ASN A 122 -21.21 -4.73 -4.97
N ASP A 123 -21.07 -4.37 -6.23
CA ASP A 123 -20.52 -5.18 -7.29
C ASP A 123 -18.98 -5.28 -7.18
N THR A 124 -18.46 -6.40 -7.69
CA THR A 124 -17.04 -6.74 -7.70
C THR A 124 -16.58 -6.81 -9.15
N PHE A 125 -15.56 -6.01 -9.50
CA PHE A 125 -14.91 -6.07 -10.80
C PHE A 125 -13.48 -6.56 -10.68
N VAL A 126 -13.04 -7.32 -11.67
CA VAL A 126 -11.67 -7.84 -11.75
C VAL A 126 -11.06 -7.46 -13.08
N LEU A 127 -9.80 -7.04 -13.04
CA LEU A 127 -8.96 -6.78 -14.19
C LEU A 127 -7.68 -7.61 -14.05
N ASP A 128 -7.49 -8.60 -14.92
CA ASP A 128 -6.26 -9.39 -14.94
C ASP A 128 -5.20 -8.76 -15.84
N LEU A 129 -4.16 -8.22 -15.23
CA LEU A 129 -3.06 -7.55 -15.94
C LEU A 129 -2.05 -8.52 -16.57
N ASN A 130 -2.22 -9.84 -16.40
CA ASN A 130 -1.45 -10.85 -17.14
C ASN A 130 -2.14 -11.26 -18.45
N SER A 131 -3.39 -10.85 -18.67
CA SER A 131 -4.08 -11.08 -19.95
C SER A 131 -3.38 -10.33 -21.08
N SER A 132 -3.37 -10.91 -22.29
CA SER A 132 -2.87 -10.25 -23.50
C SER A 132 -3.73 -9.03 -23.89
N ASN A 133 -5.01 -9.06 -23.54
CA ASN A 133 -5.94 -7.95 -23.65
C ASN A 133 -6.67 -7.80 -22.31
N PRO A 134 -6.08 -7.11 -21.32
CA PRO A 134 -6.71 -6.89 -20.03
C PRO A 134 -8.04 -6.16 -20.21
N GLU A 135 -9.08 -6.68 -19.57
CA GLU A 135 -10.41 -6.09 -19.59
C GLU A 135 -11.06 -6.15 -18.20
N TRP A 136 -11.83 -5.13 -17.87
CA TRP A 136 -12.66 -5.16 -16.68
C TRP A 136 -13.80 -6.15 -16.86
N GLN A 137 -13.91 -7.08 -15.93
CA GLN A 137 -14.96 -8.07 -15.89
C GLN A 137 -15.75 -7.93 -14.59
N HIS A 138 -17.08 -7.85 -14.72
CA HIS A 138 -17.97 -7.98 -13.58
C HIS A 138 -17.98 -9.44 -13.12
N VAL A 139 -17.55 -9.69 -11.89
CA VAL A 139 -17.52 -11.03 -11.31
C VAL A 139 -18.80 -11.28 -10.54
N GLN A 140 -19.54 -12.30 -10.94
CA GLN A 140 -20.67 -12.78 -10.18
C GLN A 140 -20.17 -13.42 -8.89
N VAL A 141 -20.45 -12.76 -7.77
CA VAL A 141 -20.11 -13.20 -6.42
C VAL A 141 -21.38 -13.59 -5.67
N ASN A 142 -21.32 -14.67 -4.92
CA ASN A 142 -22.38 -15.01 -3.98
C ASN A 142 -22.29 -14.13 -2.73
N SER A 143 -23.45 -13.78 -2.18
CA SER A 143 -23.61 -13.08 -0.90
C SER A 143 -22.82 -11.76 -0.79
N PRO A 144 -22.86 -10.84 -1.78
CA PRO A 144 -22.09 -9.61 -1.74
C PRO A 144 -22.42 -8.78 -0.49
N PRO A 145 -21.45 -8.08 0.10
CA PRO A 145 -21.69 -7.15 1.19
C PRO A 145 -22.71 -6.07 0.77
N PRO A 146 -23.37 -5.39 1.72
CA PRO A 146 -24.15 -4.20 1.42
C PRO A 146 -23.35 -3.16 0.62
N GLY A 147 -24.04 -2.44 -0.27
CA GLY A 147 -23.40 -1.40 -1.08
C GLY A 147 -22.82 -0.29 -0.21
N ARG A 148 -21.61 0.16 -0.55
CA ARG A 148 -20.82 1.04 0.32
C ARG A 148 -19.75 1.85 -0.40
N TRP A 149 -19.40 2.99 0.17
CA TRP A 149 -18.27 3.85 -0.22
C TRP A 149 -17.43 4.27 1.00
N GLY A 150 -16.20 4.74 0.77
CA GLY A 150 -15.30 5.15 1.85
C GLY A 150 -14.91 4.01 2.82
N HIS A 151 -15.07 2.77 2.37
CA HIS A 151 -14.59 1.55 3.03
C HIS A 151 -13.12 1.31 2.67
N THR A 152 -12.50 0.28 3.25
CA THR A 152 -11.21 -0.20 2.77
C THR A 152 -11.31 -1.61 2.19
N LEU A 153 -10.43 -1.91 1.23
CA LEU A 153 -10.25 -3.23 0.64
C LEU A 153 -8.76 -3.61 0.76
N THR A 154 -8.46 -4.73 1.39
CA THR A 154 -7.08 -5.18 1.63
C THR A 154 -6.88 -6.65 1.26
N CYS A 155 -5.66 -7.00 0.86
CA CYS A 155 -5.29 -8.38 0.57
C CYS A 155 -4.75 -9.04 1.85
N VAL A 156 -5.26 -10.24 2.14
CA VAL A 156 -4.90 -11.09 3.29
C VAL A 156 -4.56 -12.48 2.76
N ASN A 157 -3.55 -13.11 3.35
CA ASN A 157 -2.97 -14.39 2.96
C ASN A 157 -2.43 -14.44 1.52
N GLY A 158 -2.26 -13.28 0.87
CA GLY A 158 -1.82 -13.17 -0.52
C GLY A 158 -2.87 -13.53 -1.58
N SER A 159 -4.04 -14.06 -1.17
CA SER A 159 -5.09 -14.54 -2.08
C SER A 159 -6.48 -13.99 -1.77
N ASN A 160 -6.76 -13.62 -0.52
CA ASN A 160 -8.10 -13.26 -0.08
C ASN A 160 -8.23 -11.75 0.04
N LEU A 161 -9.43 -11.25 -0.22
CA LEU A 161 -9.76 -9.84 -0.04
C LEU A 161 -10.57 -9.64 1.22
N VAL A 162 -10.34 -8.53 1.89
CA VAL A 162 -11.07 -8.14 3.10
C VAL A 162 -11.62 -6.74 2.94
N VAL A 163 -12.94 -6.62 3.07
CA VAL A 163 -13.66 -5.36 3.16
C VAL A 163 -13.97 -5.06 4.61
N PHE A 164 -13.76 -3.82 5.02
CA PHE A 164 -14.18 -3.35 6.33
C PHE A 164 -14.80 -1.94 6.26
N GLY A 165 -15.91 -1.77 6.98
CA GLY A 165 -16.57 -0.49 7.22
C GLY A 165 -17.11 0.21 5.97
N GLY A 166 -17.05 1.55 5.99
CA GLY A 166 -17.60 2.43 4.96
C GLY A 166 -18.98 2.98 5.28
N CYS A 167 -19.61 3.59 4.30
CA CYS A 167 -20.96 4.14 4.40
C CYS A 167 -21.86 3.46 3.37
N GLY A 168 -22.92 2.80 3.83
CA GLY A 168 -23.96 2.22 2.98
C GLY A 168 -25.26 3.01 3.02
N ARG A 169 -26.34 2.43 2.48
CA ARG A 169 -27.64 3.11 2.40
C ARG A 169 -28.23 3.45 3.78
N GLN A 170 -27.94 2.63 4.79
CA GLN A 170 -28.46 2.78 6.16
C GLN A 170 -27.48 3.51 7.10
N GLY A 171 -26.40 4.08 6.57
CA GLY A 171 -25.37 4.77 7.36
C GLY A 171 -24.04 4.04 7.40
N LEU A 172 -23.22 4.38 8.38
CA LEU A 172 -21.88 3.81 8.52
C LEU A 172 -21.89 2.34 8.94
N LEU A 173 -20.86 1.62 8.52
CA LEU A 173 -20.71 0.19 8.72
C LEU A 173 -19.42 -0.12 9.50
N ASN A 174 -19.39 -1.27 10.18
CA ASN A 174 -18.22 -1.87 10.87
C ASN A 174 -18.17 -3.40 10.67
N ASP A 175 -18.88 -3.91 9.68
CA ASP A 175 -18.89 -5.30 9.27
C ASP A 175 -17.58 -5.65 8.53
N VAL A 176 -17.23 -6.94 8.56
CA VAL A 176 -16.04 -7.49 7.91
C VAL A 176 -16.50 -8.56 6.94
N PHE A 177 -16.06 -8.46 5.69
CA PHE A 177 -16.33 -9.46 4.67
C PHE A 177 -15.04 -9.95 4.05
N VAL A 178 -14.94 -11.27 3.84
CA VAL A 178 -13.79 -11.91 3.20
C VAL A 178 -14.23 -12.56 1.89
N LEU A 179 -13.49 -12.33 0.81
CA LEU A 179 -13.68 -12.99 -0.48
C LEU A 179 -12.44 -13.80 -0.85
N ASP A 180 -12.65 -15.07 -1.13
CA ASP A 180 -11.73 -15.89 -1.91
C ASP A 180 -12.15 -15.82 -3.39
N LEU A 181 -11.32 -15.19 -4.22
CA LEU A 181 -11.59 -15.02 -5.64
C LEU A 181 -11.41 -16.31 -6.45
N ASP A 182 -10.68 -17.29 -5.91
CA ASP A 182 -10.37 -18.54 -6.60
C ASP A 182 -11.40 -19.65 -6.27
N ALA A 183 -12.31 -19.39 -5.32
CA ALA A 183 -13.45 -20.24 -5.02
C ALA A 183 -14.43 -20.33 -6.22
N LYS A 184 -15.16 -21.46 -6.32
CA LYS A 184 -16.09 -21.74 -7.42
C LYS A 184 -17.49 -22.12 -6.89
N PRO A 185 -18.48 -21.21 -6.93
CA PRO A 185 -18.38 -19.79 -7.31
C PRO A 185 -17.67 -18.94 -6.23
N PRO A 186 -17.09 -17.79 -6.59
CA PRO A 186 -16.58 -16.83 -5.61
C PRO A 186 -17.69 -16.36 -4.68
N ALA A 187 -17.42 -16.29 -3.38
CA ALA A 187 -18.43 -15.93 -2.39
C ALA A 187 -17.82 -15.02 -1.32
N TRP A 188 -18.50 -13.91 -1.06
CA TRP A 188 -18.22 -13.11 0.12
C TRP A 188 -18.78 -13.82 1.35
N ARG A 189 -17.96 -13.86 2.40
CA ARG A 189 -18.34 -14.40 3.70
C ARG A 189 -18.20 -13.30 4.75
N GLU A 190 -19.31 -13.00 5.41
CA GLU A 190 -19.28 -12.13 6.58
C GLU A 190 -18.53 -12.83 7.72
N ILE A 191 -17.62 -12.09 8.35
CA ILE A 191 -16.88 -12.54 9.53
C ILE A 191 -17.47 -11.81 10.73
N SER A 192 -18.13 -12.56 11.61
CA SER A 192 -18.62 -12.03 12.88
C SER A 192 -17.45 -11.83 13.84
N GLY A 193 -16.80 -10.67 13.75
CA GLY A 193 -15.80 -10.24 14.72
C GLY A 193 -16.45 -9.88 16.05
N LEU A 194 -15.88 -10.34 17.17
CA LEU A 194 -16.30 -9.89 18.50
C LEU A 194 -15.72 -8.50 18.80
N ALA A 195 -16.48 -7.69 19.53
CA ALA A 195 -16.12 -6.33 19.96
C ALA A 195 -15.69 -5.37 18.82
N PRO A 196 -16.47 -5.26 17.73
CA PRO A 196 -16.07 -4.45 16.58
C PRO A 196 -15.89 -2.97 16.97
N PRO A 197 -14.93 -2.27 16.34
CA PRO A 197 -14.82 -0.83 16.48
C PRO A 197 -16.10 -0.12 16.03
N LEU A 198 -16.23 1.16 16.41
CA LEU A 198 -17.35 1.99 15.95
C LEU A 198 -17.46 1.99 14.41
N PRO A 199 -18.69 1.99 13.86
CA PRO A 199 -18.94 2.22 12.43
C PRO A 199 -18.23 3.47 11.91
N ARG A 200 -17.55 3.33 10.77
CA ARG A 200 -16.64 4.38 10.27
C ARG A 200 -16.47 4.35 8.75
N SER A 201 -16.27 5.53 8.17
CA SER A 201 -15.82 5.72 6.78
C SER A 201 -14.52 6.53 6.74
N TRP A 202 -13.84 6.53 5.59
CA TRP A 202 -12.61 7.30 5.35
C TRP A 202 -11.46 6.97 6.31
N HIS A 203 -11.51 5.78 6.91
CA HIS A 203 -10.43 5.22 7.70
C HIS A 203 -9.38 4.63 6.77
N SER A 204 -8.22 4.27 7.33
CA SER A 204 -7.18 3.55 6.61
C SER A 204 -7.04 2.16 7.19
N SER A 205 -6.64 1.21 6.35
CA SER A 205 -6.31 -0.12 6.81
C SER A 205 -5.11 -0.69 6.07
N CYS A 206 -4.42 -1.63 6.71
CA CYS A 206 -3.32 -2.37 6.10
C CYS A 206 -3.25 -3.78 6.67
N THR A 207 -2.55 -4.68 5.98
CA THR A 207 -2.39 -6.07 6.40
C THR A 207 -1.01 -6.30 7.00
N LEU A 208 -0.98 -6.70 8.28
CA LEU A 208 0.22 -7.06 9.02
C LEU A 208 0.43 -8.58 9.01
N ASP A 209 1.69 -9.03 8.83
CA ASP A 209 2.08 -10.45 8.77
C ASP A 209 1.22 -11.29 7.81
N GLY A 210 0.63 -10.66 6.80
CA GLY A 210 -0.30 -11.30 5.85
C GLY A 210 -1.65 -11.74 6.43
N THR A 211 -1.87 -11.71 7.75
CA THR A 211 -3.02 -12.37 8.41
C THR A 211 -3.86 -11.42 9.26
N LYS A 212 -3.30 -10.29 9.68
CA LYS A 212 -3.95 -9.37 10.62
C LYS A 212 -4.34 -8.09 9.92
N LEU A 213 -5.60 -7.69 10.05
CA LEU A 213 -6.11 -6.43 9.56
C LEU A 213 -5.89 -5.35 10.62
N ILE A 214 -5.21 -4.27 10.26
CA ILE A 214 -5.09 -3.06 11.07
C ILE A 214 -6.03 -2.00 10.51
N VAL A 215 -6.80 -1.34 11.38
CA VAL A 215 -7.71 -0.23 11.03
C VAL A 215 -7.39 0.96 11.91
N SER A 216 -7.28 2.15 11.33
CA SER A 216 -7.05 3.38 12.11
C SER A 216 -7.87 4.55 11.62
N GLY A 217 -8.32 5.36 12.58
CA GLY A 217 -8.99 6.64 12.35
C GLY A 217 -10.28 6.53 11.55
N GLY A 218 -10.55 7.53 10.72
CA GLY A 218 -11.79 7.71 9.96
C GLY A 218 -12.77 8.65 10.65
N CYS A 219 -14.01 8.62 10.18
CA CYS A 219 -15.12 9.42 10.73
C CYS A 219 -16.24 8.51 11.21
N ALA A 220 -16.73 8.75 12.43
CA ALA A 220 -17.94 8.15 12.96
C ALA A 220 -19.20 8.91 12.52
N ASP A 221 -20.37 8.34 12.79
CA ASP A 221 -21.68 8.84 12.35
C ASP A 221 -22.01 10.22 12.93
N SER A 222 -21.50 10.50 14.14
CA SER A 222 -21.58 11.81 14.79
C SER A 222 -20.73 12.91 14.12
N GLY A 223 -20.00 12.59 13.04
CA GLY A 223 -19.05 13.51 12.40
C GLY A 223 -17.72 13.66 13.17
N VAL A 224 -17.53 12.88 14.23
CA VAL A 224 -16.32 12.85 15.05
C VAL A 224 -15.22 12.08 14.30
N LEU A 225 -14.06 12.72 14.15
CA LEU A 225 -12.87 12.05 13.64
C LEU A 225 -12.28 11.14 14.72
N LEU A 226 -11.82 9.98 14.31
CA LEU A 226 -11.28 8.95 15.19
C LEU A 226 -9.74 8.96 15.15
N SER A 227 -9.12 8.53 16.25
CA SER A 227 -7.66 8.35 16.40
C SER A 227 -7.29 6.97 16.93
N ASP A 228 -8.28 6.11 17.12
CA ASP A 228 -8.11 4.74 17.59
C ASP A 228 -7.43 3.88 16.53
N THR A 229 -6.75 2.82 16.98
CA THR A 229 -6.11 1.83 16.12
C THR A 229 -6.53 0.45 16.60
N PHE A 230 -7.11 -0.32 15.69
CA PHE A 230 -7.66 -1.64 15.96
C PHE A 230 -6.94 -2.71 15.14
N LEU A 231 -6.84 -3.90 15.72
CA LEU A 231 -6.30 -5.10 15.11
C LEU A 231 -7.36 -6.20 15.10
N LEU A 232 -7.49 -6.90 13.97
CA LEU A 232 -8.27 -8.12 13.83
C LEU A 232 -7.40 -9.23 13.24
N ASP A 233 -7.20 -10.32 13.99
CA ASP A 233 -6.48 -11.49 13.48
C ASP A 233 -7.45 -12.44 12.75
N LEU A 234 -7.32 -12.49 11.42
CA LEU A 234 -8.20 -13.28 10.55
C LEU A 234 -7.76 -14.73 10.41
N SER A 235 -6.64 -15.13 11.03
CA SER A 235 -6.24 -16.54 11.13
C SER A 235 -7.04 -17.29 12.21
N MET A 236 -7.68 -16.56 13.12
CA MET A 236 -8.51 -17.13 14.18
C MET A 236 -9.87 -17.59 13.64
N GLU A 237 -10.39 -18.70 14.18
CA GLU A 237 -11.74 -19.18 13.84
C GLU A 237 -12.83 -18.18 14.26
N LYS A 238 -12.65 -17.53 15.40
CA LYS A 238 -13.49 -16.46 15.93
C LYS A 238 -12.65 -15.21 16.17
N PRO A 239 -12.45 -14.37 15.14
CA PRO A 239 -11.65 -13.16 15.26
C PRO A 239 -12.24 -12.21 16.31
N ILE A 240 -11.37 -11.62 17.13
CA ILE A 240 -11.73 -10.63 18.14
C ILE A 240 -11.00 -9.35 17.80
N TRP A 241 -11.74 -8.27 17.65
CA TRP A 241 -11.16 -6.95 17.52
C TRP A 241 -10.49 -6.55 18.82
N ARG A 242 -9.26 -6.05 18.71
CA ARG A 242 -8.50 -5.49 19.83
C ARG A 242 -8.09 -4.08 19.49
N GLU A 243 -8.49 -3.14 20.32
CA GLU A 243 -7.87 -1.82 20.31
C GLU A 243 -6.40 -1.98 20.75
N ILE A 244 -5.49 -1.33 20.04
CA ILE A 244 -4.08 -1.27 20.43
C ILE A 244 -3.96 -0.09 21.40
N PRO A 245 -3.82 -0.33 22.71
CA PRO A 245 -3.75 0.75 23.68
C PRO A 245 -2.43 1.49 23.51
N VAL A 246 -2.50 2.81 23.39
CA VAL A 246 -1.33 3.67 23.25
C VAL A 246 -1.34 4.75 24.31
N ALA A 247 -0.17 5.05 24.88
CA ALA A 247 -0.03 6.16 25.82
C ALA A 247 -0.28 7.53 25.15
N TRP A 248 -0.02 7.60 23.84
CA TRP A 248 -0.24 8.77 23.02
C TRP A 248 -0.64 8.35 21.60
N SER A 249 -1.62 9.05 21.02
CA SER A 249 -2.10 8.81 19.65
C SER A 249 -1.90 10.05 18.77
N PRO A 250 -1.63 9.88 17.47
CA PRO A 250 -1.70 10.96 16.50
C PRO A 250 -3.06 11.66 16.55
N PRO A 251 -3.13 12.94 16.16
CA PRO A 251 -4.40 13.64 16.05
C PRO A 251 -5.41 12.86 15.18
N SER A 252 -6.67 12.84 15.63
CA SER A 252 -7.76 12.18 14.94
C SER A 252 -7.89 12.67 13.50
N ARG A 253 -8.09 11.75 12.55
CA ARG A 253 -8.01 12.07 11.12
C ARG A 253 -8.79 11.12 10.23
N LEU A 254 -9.10 11.59 9.02
CA LEU A 254 -9.67 10.79 7.93
C LEU A 254 -8.85 10.97 6.64
N SER A 255 -9.07 10.09 5.65
CA SER A 255 -8.43 10.17 4.32
C SER A 255 -6.90 10.22 4.37
N HIS A 256 -6.34 9.56 5.39
CA HIS A 256 -4.90 9.32 5.53
C HIS A 256 -4.53 8.00 4.87
N THR A 257 -3.26 7.64 4.91
CA THR A 257 -2.79 6.31 4.49
C THR A 257 -2.14 5.58 5.66
N LEU A 258 -2.27 4.25 5.65
CA LEU A 258 -1.53 3.34 6.50
C LEU A 258 -0.73 2.38 5.62
N SER A 259 0.57 2.29 5.86
CA SER A 259 1.48 1.44 5.10
C SER A 259 2.31 0.56 6.03
N VAL A 260 2.41 -0.73 5.72
CA VAL A 260 3.28 -1.65 6.46
C VAL A 260 4.69 -1.57 5.88
N TYR A 261 5.70 -1.55 6.74
CA TYR A 261 7.11 -1.64 6.37
C TYR A 261 7.88 -2.50 7.38
N GLY A 262 9.01 -3.06 6.95
CA GLY A 262 9.81 -3.96 7.80
C GLY A 262 9.04 -5.18 8.33
N GLY A 263 7.94 -5.57 7.67
CA GLY A 263 7.04 -6.66 8.05
C GLY A 263 6.13 -6.39 9.26
N ARG A 264 6.60 -5.63 10.24
CA ARG A 264 5.92 -5.46 11.54
C ARG A 264 5.65 -4.02 11.98
N LYS A 265 6.09 -3.04 11.19
CA LYS A 265 5.91 -1.63 11.50
C LYS A 265 4.85 -1.03 10.60
N ILE A 266 4.09 -0.08 11.12
CA ILE A 266 3.11 0.70 10.36
C ILE A 266 3.54 2.16 10.29
N LEU A 267 3.25 2.79 9.16
CA LEU A 267 3.46 4.21 8.90
C LEU A 267 2.13 4.85 8.54
N MET A 268 1.79 5.92 9.26
CA MET A 268 0.64 6.78 9.00
C MET A 268 1.13 8.09 8.36
N PHE A 269 0.53 8.50 7.25
CA PHE A 269 0.86 9.76 6.60
C PHE A 269 -0.38 10.56 6.19
N GLY A 270 -0.30 11.88 6.42
CA GLY A 270 -1.25 12.87 5.92
C GLY A 270 -2.68 12.74 6.47
N GLY A 271 -3.65 13.09 5.64
CA GLY A 271 -5.08 13.10 5.96
C GLY A 271 -5.58 14.45 6.48
N LEU A 272 -6.89 14.52 6.72
CA LEU A 272 -7.53 15.66 7.37
C LEU A 272 -7.46 15.49 8.88
N ALA A 273 -6.48 16.11 9.53
CA ALA A 273 -6.28 16.03 10.96
C ALA A 273 -7.08 17.11 11.71
N LYS A 274 -7.52 16.79 12.93
CA LYS A 274 -8.17 17.73 13.85
C LYS A 274 -7.19 18.17 14.93
N SER A 275 -7.07 19.48 15.14
CA SER A 275 -6.40 20.08 16.30
C SER A 275 -7.31 21.12 16.93
N GLY A 276 -7.78 20.86 18.15
CA GLY A 276 -8.81 21.68 18.80
C GLY A 276 -10.06 21.81 17.91
N PRO A 277 -10.51 23.04 17.59
CA PRO A 277 -11.67 23.26 16.72
C PRO A 277 -11.33 23.19 15.22
N LEU A 278 -10.04 23.17 14.85
CA LEU A 278 -9.61 23.27 13.46
C LEU A 278 -9.44 21.90 12.82
N ARG A 279 -9.75 21.81 11.52
CA ARG A 279 -9.43 20.69 10.65
C ARG A 279 -8.51 21.18 9.53
N PHE A 280 -7.42 20.48 9.29
CA PHE A 280 -6.43 20.86 8.29
C PHE A 280 -5.84 19.62 7.62
N ARG A 281 -5.45 19.77 6.35
CA ARG A 281 -4.64 18.77 5.67
C ARG A 281 -3.31 18.66 6.41
N SER A 282 -2.87 17.46 6.72
CA SER A 282 -1.60 17.19 7.40
C SER A 282 -0.56 16.67 6.39
N SER A 283 0.71 16.90 6.70
CA SER A 283 1.87 16.23 6.08
C SER A 283 2.71 15.50 7.12
N ASP A 284 2.12 15.22 8.28
CA ASP A 284 2.83 14.57 9.37
C ASP A 284 2.96 13.07 9.10
N VAL A 285 4.07 12.51 9.60
CA VAL A 285 4.40 11.09 9.54
C VAL A 285 4.45 10.55 10.96
N TYR A 286 3.72 9.47 11.20
CA TYR A 286 3.76 8.72 12.44
C TYR A 286 4.10 7.27 12.16
N THR A 287 4.83 6.63 13.07
CA THR A 287 5.16 5.21 12.98
C THR A 287 4.83 4.50 14.28
N MET A 288 4.57 3.20 14.17
CA MET A 288 4.39 2.31 15.31
C MET A 288 5.02 0.96 14.97
N ASP A 289 5.74 0.39 15.92
CA ASP A 289 6.26 -0.98 15.84
C ASP A 289 5.30 -1.93 16.56
N LEU A 290 4.64 -2.80 15.82
CA LEU A 290 3.67 -3.75 16.36
C LEU A 290 4.33 -5.04 16.88
N SER A 291 5.67 -5.12 16.84
CA SER A 291 6.43 -6.19 17.49
C SER A 291 6.82 -5.90 18.93
N GLU A 292 6.68 -4.64 19.38
CA GLU A 292 6.91 -4.24 20.77
C GLU A 292 5.78 -4.79 21.67
N ASP A 293 6.11 -5.18 22.91
CA ASP A 293 5.11 -5.64 23.88
C ASP A 293 4.06 -4.55 24.21
N ASN A 294 4.49 -3.28 24.15
CA ASN A 294 3.66 -2.10 24.35
C ASN A 294 3.82 -1.14 23.17
N PRO A 295 3.12 -1.38 22.05
CA PRO A 295 3.24 -0.54 20.85
C PRO A 295 2.91 0.93 21.14
N CYS A 296 3.69 1.83 20.58
CA CYS A 296 3.45 3.27 20.72
C CYS A 296 3.61 4.01 19.38
N TRP A 297 2.78 5.04 19.18
CA TRP A 297 2.95 5.95 18.05
C TRP A 297 4.12 6.90 18.32
N ARG A 298 4.96 7.08 17.30
CA ARG A 298 6.10 8.00 17.30
C ARG A 298 5.94 8.98 16.14
N CYS A 299 6.10 10.27 16.41
CA CYS A 299 6.17 11.28 15.35
C CYS A 299 7.55 11.18 14.69
N VAL A 300 7.59 11.03 13.37
CA VAL A 300 8.84 11.01 12.61
C VAL A 300 9.12 12.40 12.06
N THR A 301 8.13 13.02 11.42
CA THR A 301 8.24 14.31 10.73
C THR A 301 6.88 15.02 10.80
N GLY A 302 6.85 16.36 10.86
CA GLY A 302 5.56 17.06 10.95
C GLY A 302 5.63 18.56 10.66
N SER A 303 4.46 19.10 10.35
CA SER A 303 4.24 20.49 9.94
C SER A 303 4.12 21.50 11.11
N GLY A 304 4.21 21.06 12.38
CA GLY A 304 3.91 21.96 13.49
C GLY A 304 4.25 21.49 14.92
N MET A 305 5.18 20.56 15.14
CA MET A 305 5.61 20.20 16.51
C MET A 305 7.01 20.76 16.82
N PRO A 306 7.20 21.48 17.95
CA PRO A 306 8.54 21.81 18.42
C PRO A 306 9.26 20.51 18.80
N GLY A 307 10.33 20.17 18.06
CA GLY A 307 11.13 18.96 18.29
C GLY A 307 10.90 17.81 17.31
N ALA A 308 9.95 17.91 16.38
CA ALA A 308 9.92 17.03 15.21
C ALA A 308 10.96 17.55 14.22
N GLY A 309 12.13 16.90 14.18
CA GLY A 309 13.19 17.26 13.25
C GLY A 309 12.63 17.32 11.85
N ASN A 310 12.81 18.46 11.16
CA ASN A 310 12.58 18.52 9.73
C ASN A 310 13.45 17.41 9.13
N PRO A 311 12.87 16.36 8.53
CA PRO A 311 13.64 15.45 7.72
C PRO A 311 14.34 16.32 6.68
N ALA A 312 15.63 16.09 6.43
CA ALA A 312 16.29 16.80 5.36
C ALA A 312 15.50 16.56 4.04
N GLY A 313 15.56 17.52 3.11
CA GLY A 313 14.83 17.43 1.84
C GLY A 313 13.48 18.16 1.81
N ILE A 314 12.73 17.97 0.72
CA ILE A 314 11.47 18.66 0.44
C ILE A 314 10.32 17.70 0.73
N ALA A 315 9.62 17.94 1.83
CA ALA A 315 8.46 17.15 2.21
C ALA A 315 7.26 17.37 1.26
N PRO A 316 6.37 16.37 1.12
CA PRO A 316 5.10 16.56 0.43
C PRO A 316 4.27 17.66 1.10
N PRO A 317 3.62 18.57 0.33
CA PRO A 317 2.64 19.49 0.90
C PRO A 317 1.52 18.73 1.62
N PRO A 318 0.90 19.36 2.63
CA PRO A 318 -0.20 18.74 3.37
C PRO A 318 -1.34 18.30 2.46
N ARG A 319 -1.77 17.04 2.63
CA ARG A 319 -2.67 16.37 1.68
C ARG A 319 -3.57 15.32 2.33
N LEU A 320 -4.66 14.99 1.64
CA LEU A 320 -5.59 13.90 1.97
C LEU A 320 -6.04 13.22 0.67
N ASP A 321 -6.66 12.04 0.77
CA ASP A 321 -7.06 11.19 -0.39
C ASP A 321 -5.89 10.88 -1.33
N HIS A 322 -4.68 10.86 -0.76
CA HIS A 322 -3.45 10.55 -1.47
C HIS A 322 -3.18 9.05 -1.41
N VAL A 323 -2.18 8.67 -2.17
CA VAL A 323 -1.75 7.29 -2.34
C VAL A 323 -0.47 7.06 -1.56
N ALA A 324 -0.38 5.92 -0.89
CA ALA A 324 0.85 5.43 -0.29
C ALA A 324 1.11 3.99 -0.74
N VAL A 325 2.34 3.75 -1.20
CA VAL A 325 2.79 2.45 -1.69
C VAL A 325 4.01 2.02 -0.90
N SER A 326 3.92 0.88 -0.21
CA SER A 326 5.06 0.21 0.39
C SER A 326 5.89 -0.48 -0.69
N LEU A 327 7.15 -0.07 -0.82
CA LEU A 327 8.13 -0.68 -1.72
C LEU A 327 8.89 -1.80 -1.00
N PRO A 328 9.45 -2.77 -1.77
CA PRO A 328 10.45 -3.68 -1.24
C PRO A 328 11.57 -2.93 -0.51
N GLY A 329 11.91 -3.43 0.69
CA GLY A 329 12.86 -2.78 1.61
C GLY A 329 12.26 -1.72 2.53
N GLY A 330 10.93 -1.55 2.53
CA GLY A 330 10.23 -0.74 3.55
C GLY A 330 10.14 0.76 3.28
N ARG A 331 10.63 1.22 2.13
CA ARG A 331 10.44 2.60 1.68
C ARG A 331 8.99 2.84 1.27
N ILE A 332 8.49 4.04 1.54
CA ILE A 332 7.12 4.44 1.25
C ILE A 332 7.11 5.52 0.18
N LEU A 333 6.34 5.28 -0.89
CA LEU A 333 6.13 6.22 -1.97
C LEU A 333 4.75 6.88 -1.81
N ILE A 334 4.72 8.21 -1.82
CA ILE A 334 3.53 9.05 -1.70
C ILE A 334 3.28 9.79 -3.01
N PHE A 335 2.02 9.81 -3.44
CA PHE A 335 1.60 10.45 -4.69
C PHE A 335 0.15 10.93 -4.63
N GLY A 336 -0.19 11.95 -5.42
CA GLY A 336 -1.58 12.37 -5.59
C GLY A 336 -2.18 13.02 -4.34
N GLY A 337 -3.50 12.93 -4.27
CA GLY A 337 -4.34 13.52 -3.25
C GLY A 337 -4.70 14.98 -3.48
N SER A 338 -5.63 15.44 -2.65
CA SER A 338 -6.00 16.84 -2.54
C SER A 338 -4.96 17.57 -1.70
N VAL A 339 -4.15 18.42 -2.34
CA VAL A 339 -3.09 19.21 -1.71
C VAL A 339 -3.58 20.61 -1.33
N ALA A 340 -2.98 21.22 -0.31
CA ALA A 340 -3.19 22.64 -0.02
C ALA A 340 -2.38 23.55 -0.98
N GLY A 341 -2.99 24.64 -1.45
CA GLY A 341 -2.33 25.68 -2.26
C GLY A 341 -2.21 25.34 -3.75
N LEU A 342 -1.23 25.94 -4.43
CA LEU A 342 -1.00 25.82 -5.88
C LEU A 342 -0.01 24.70 -6.26
N HIS A 343 0.20 23.71 -5.38
CA HIS A 343 1.19 22.66 -5.59
C HIS A 343 0.71 21.60 -6.58
N SER A 344 1.65 20.98 -7.30
CA SER A 344 1.34 19.84 -8.17
C SER A 344 1.05 18.59 -7.35
N ALA A 345 -0.14 18.00 -7.55
CA ALA A 345 -0.48 16.69 -6.98
C ALA A 345 0.27 15.53 -7.68
N SER A 346 0.90 15.77 -8.82
CA SER A 346 1.56 14.74 -9.64
C SER A 346 3.00 14.45 -9.24
N GLN A 347 3.52 15.12 -8.19
CA GLN A 347 4.89 14.86 -7.72
C GLN A 347 4.94 13.59 -6.85
N LEU A 348 5.93 12.73 -7.13
CA LEU A 348 6.25 11.57 -6.31
C LEU A 348 7.22 11.91 -5.19
N TYR A 349 6.90 11.47 -3.98
CA TYR A 349 7.72 11.62 -2.80
C TYR A 349 8.08 10.26 -2.24
N LEU A 350 9.34 10.08 -1.86
CA LEU A 350 9.85 8.85 -1.26
C LEU A 350 10.35 9.15 0.14
N LEU A 351 9.96 8.32 1.10
CA LEU A 351 10.50 8.32 2.44
C LEU A 351 11.04 6.92 2.77
N ASP A 352 12.26 6.87 3.30
CA ASP A 352 12.78 5.66 3.93
C ASP A 352 12.61 5.78 5.45
N PRO A 353 11.62 5.10 6.06
CA PRO A 353 11.43 5.13 7.51
C PRO A 353 12.45 4.25 8.26
N THR A 354 13.31 3.51 7.55
CA THR A 354 14.34 2.65 8.16
C THR A 354 15.67 3.38 8.37
N ASP A 355 15.87 4.51 7.68
CA ASP A 355 17.02 5.39 7.90
C ASP A 355 17.01 5.95 9.34
N GLU A 356 18.19 6.10 9.96
CA GLU A 356 18.32 6.74 11.28
C GLU A 356 17.72 8.15 11.31
N LYS A 357 17.77 8.84 10.17
CA LYS A 357 17.18 10.15 9.94
C LYS A 357 16.37 10.11 8.64
N PRO A 358 15.10 9.66 8.70
CA PRO A 358 14.24 9.59 7.54
C PRO A 358 14.21 10.94 6.81
N THR A 359 14.41 10.92 5.49
CA THR A 359 14.62 12.11 4.66
C THR A 359 13.72 12.00 3.44
N TRP A 360 12.94 13.05 3.16
CA TRP A 360 12.07 13.07 1.99
C TRP A 360 12.88 13.29 0.71
N ARG A 361 12.60 12.49 -0.31
CA ARG A 361 13.20 12.63 -1.64
C ARG A 361 12.12 12.79 -2.68
N ILE A 362 12.35 13.69 -3.62
CA ILE A 362 11.52 13.85 -4.81
C ILE A 362 12.00 12.85 -5.84
N LEU A 363 11.08 12.04 -6.38
CA LEU A 363 11.35 11.13 -7.47
C LEU A 363 10.82 11.71 -8.78
N ASN A 364 11.71 11.87 -9.75
CA ASN A 364 11.36 12.28 -11.11
C ASN A 364 11.34 11.05 -12.00
N VAL A 365 10.15 10.48 -12.16
CA VAL A 365 9.96 9.25 -12.93
C VAL A 365 9.51 9.60 -14.36
N PRO A 366 10.22 9.12 -15.40
CA PRO A 366 9.85 9.39 -16.79
C PRO A 366 8.53 8.71 -17.19
N GLY A 367 7.95 9.15 -18.30
CA GLY A 367 6.79 8.51 -18.91
C GLY A 367 5.51 9.35 -18.83
N ARG A 368 4.37 8.67 -18.68
CA ARG A 368 3.03 9.30 -18.69
C ARG A 368 2.35 9.18 -17.31
N PRO A 369 2.74 10.01 -16.32
CA PRO A 369 2.09 10.00 -15.01
C PRO A 369 0.64 10.46 -15.10
N PRO A 370 -0.22 10.06 -14.15
CA PRO A 370 -1.56 10.61 -14.04
C PRO A 370 -1.47 12.09 -13.68
N ARG A 371 -2.36 12.90 -14.25
CA ARG A 371 -2.46 14.33 -13.88
C ARG A 371 -2.97 14.49 -12.45
N PHE A 372 -3.94 13.67 -12.07
CA PHE A 372 -4.53 13.63 -10.73
C PHE A 372 -4.75 12.18 -10.31
N ALA A 373 -4.60 11.89 -9.03
CA ALA A 373 -5.03 10.65 -8.41
C ALA A 373 -5.68 11.01 -7.08
N TRP A 374 -7.01 11.02 -7.08
CA TRP A 374 -7.85 11.29 -5.92
C TRP A 374 -8.81 10.12 -5.74
N GLY A 375 -9.22 9.89 -4.50
CA GLY A 375 -9.97 8.68 -4.17
C GLY A 375 -9.02 7.51 -3.96
N HIS A 376 -9.42 6.60 -3.09
CA HIS A 376 -8.55 5.61 -2.43
C HIS A 376 -8.04 4.48 -3.34
N SER A 377 -7.99 4.68 -4.65
CA SER A 377 -7.99 3.60 -5.62
C SER A 377 -6.62 3.38 -6.26
N THR A 378 -5.69 2.92 -5.45
CA THR A 378 -4.37 2.47 -5.93
C THR A 378 -3.95 1.19 -5.24
N CYS A 379 -3.31 0.30 -5.99
CA CYS A 379 -2.83 -0.96 -5.45
C CYS A 379 -1.47 -1.35 -6.04
N VAL A 380 -0.75 -2.18 -5.29
CA VAL A 380 0.56 -2.70 -5.70
C VAL A 380 0.39 -4.10 -6.27
N VAL A 381 0.73 -4.28 -7.53
CA VAL A 381 0.62 -5.54 -8.27
C VAL A 381 1.99 -6.19 -8.36
N GLY A 382 2.12 -7.40 -7.79
CA GLY A 382 3.36 -8.18 -7.80
C GLY A 382 4.56 -7.52 -7.11
N GLY A 383 4.36 -6.49 -6.28
CA GLY A 383 5.45 -5.80 -5.57
C GLY A 383 6.38 -4.93 -6.45
N THR A 384 6.20 -4.94 -7.77
CA THR A 384 7.03 -4.20 -8.73
C THR A 384 6.25 -3.18 -9.55
N ARG A 385 4.91 -3.18 -9.47
CA ARG A 385 4.05 -2.25 -10.20
C ARG A 385 3.06 -1.61 -9.24
N ALA A 386 2.84 -0.31 -9.34
CA ALA A 386 1.73 0.37 -8.69
C ALA A 386 0.72 0.80 -9.76
N ILE A 387 -0.54 0.42 -9.57
CA ILE A 387 -1.64 0.78 -10.47
C ILE A 387 -2.41 1.91 -9.83
N VAL A 388 -2.53 3.00 -10.57
CA VAL A 388 -3.36 4.15 -10.23
C VAL A 388 -4.61 4.09 -11.08
N LEU A 389 -5.75 3.90 -10.41
CA LEU A 389 -7.06 3.90 -11.04
C LEU A 389 -7.69 5.28 -10.94
N GLY A 390 -8.26 5.72 -12.04
CA GLY A 390 -8.95 6.99 -12.11
C GLY A 390 -8.03 8.19 -12.29
N GLY A 391 -8.67 9.28 -12.70
CA GLY A 391 -8.05 10.55 -13.03
C GLY A 391 -9.12 11.39 -13.72
N GLN A 392 -9.37 12.59 -13.21
CA GLN A 392 -10.44 13.43 -13.74
C GLN A 392 -10.01 14.04 -15.07
N THR A 393 -10.71 13.68 -16.14
CA THR A 393 -10.80 14.51 -17.35
C THR A 393 -12.29 14.73 -17.65
N GLY A 394 -12.91 15.69 -16.98
CA GLY A 394 -14.33 16.04 -17.17
C GLY A 394 -15.26 15.55 -16.06
N GLU A 395 -16.51 15.25 -16.43
CA GLU A 395 -17.60 14.82 -15.53
C GLU A 395 -17.65 13.29 -15.30
N GLU A 396 -16.95 12.49 -16.11
CA GLU A 396 -16.97 11.02 -16.04
C GLU A 396 -15.67 10.42 -15.47
N TRP A 397 -15.82 9.39 -14.64
CA TRP A 397 -14.72 8.58 -14.11
C TRP A 397 -14.35 7.49 -15.13
N MET A 398 -13.33 7.73 -15.95
CA MET A 398 -12.82 6.72 -16.88
C MET A 398 -11.94 5.70 -16.15
N LEU A 399 -12.49 4.51 -15.90
CA LEU A 399 -11.75 3.38 -15.31
C LEU A 399 -11.12 2.44 -16.36
N SER A 400 -11.34 2.70 -17.65
CA SER A 400 -10.64 2.06 -18.76
C SER A 400 -9.24 2.62 -19.00
N GLU A 401 -8.92 3.79 -18.45
CA GLU A 401 -7.59 4.38 -18.48
C GLU A 401 -6.90 4.22 -17.12
N LEU A 402 -5.76 3.54 -17.13
CA LEU A 402 -4.98 3.25 -15.93
C LEU A 402 -3.60 3.87 -16.09
N HIS A 403 -3.01 4.26 -14.97
CA HIS A 403 -1.60 4.64 -14.93
C HIS A 403 -0.81 3.62 -14.12
N GLU A 404 0.16 2.99 -14.75
CA GLU A 404 1.07 2.03 -14.14
C GLU A 404 2.40 2.72 -13.84
N LEU A 405 2.82 2.73 -12.58
CA LEU A 405 4.19 3.00 -12.17
C LEU A 405 4.92 1.67 -12.07
N SER A 406 5.73 1.34 -13.08
CA SER A 406 6.64 0.20 -13.01
C SER A 406 7.87 0.61 -12.21
N LEU A 407 8.33 -0.25 -11.29
CA LEU A 407 9.50 -0.03 -10.44
C LEU A 407 10.71 -0.87 -10.89
N ALA A 408 10.45 -1.88 -11.71
CA ALA A 408 11.45 -2.72 -12.35
C ALA A 408 11.13 -2.85 -13.83
N SER A 409 12.15 -3.13 -14.64
CA SER A 409 12.00 -3.41 -16.06
C SER A 409 11.30 -4.76 -16.27
N SER A 410 10.51 -4.90 -17.34
CA SER A 410 10.06 -6.21 -17.82
C SER A 410 11.07 -6.73 -18.83
N VAL A 411 11.40 -8.02 -18.79
CA VAL A 411 12.11 -8.66 -19.91
C VAL A 411 11.13 -8.70 -21.08
N THR A 412 11.52 -8.06 -22.19
CA THR A 412 10.78 -8.04 -23.46
C THR A 412 10.84 -9.36 -24.18
#